data_AF-A0A940V8C0-F1
#
_entry.id   AF-A0A940V8C0-F1
#
_cell.length_a   1.000
_cell.length_b   1.000
_cell.length_c   1.000
_cell.angle_alpha   90.00
_cell.angle_beta   90.00
_cell.angle_gamma   90.00
#
_symmetry.space_group_name_H-M   'P 1'
#
loop_
_entity.id
_entity.type
_entity.pdbx_description
1 polymer ?
#
loop_
_entity_poly.entity_id
_entity_poly.type
_entity_poly.pdbx_seq_one_letter_code
_entity_poly.pdbx_strand_id
1 'polypeptide(L)'
;MTVSAATDLDALRRSLSAPQRDFVGALWAFYRDHNQWVPARIAHQHFGKDAVQAHLAALGPSLVQAYRDEGKDYYRLTFLGMLLTDEGVGAEDLLVRYLEYVRDRHGSDPRVEWVSSQEVETALRLSAAQSRLLRQLIRLSHWWGGGSAFGEREWTVGVPVDVEDLAAETNLRHYVREHVLKHFPIESGSPAPKGQGDASGGAFWFIEDTALRERLAADWHEAQDVCHVLGWKSCVVLCGGILEALLTGALARAGAPAAPKRLLLGSLVTAATERHVLEKDALRPSPTLLAFRGLIGSWPRRRQAAAPNRTDAEAALDAVRSCLRQLATARKR
;
A
#
# COMPACT_ATOMS: atom_id res chain seq x y z
N MET A 1 14.29 -25.11 12.20
CA MET A 1 13.10 -25.84 11.69
C MET A 1 11.87 -25.20 12.29
N THR A 2 11.28 -24.24 11.60
CA THR A 2 10.07 -23.52 11.99
C THR A 2 8.98 -23.88 11.00
N VAL A 3 8.17 -24.87 11.37
CA VAL A 3 6.95 -25.26 10.67
C VAL A 3 5.81 -24.50 11.34
N SER A 4 5.35 -23.34 10.83
CA SER A 4 4.06 -22.76 11.28
C SER A 4 3.57 -21.52 10.50
N ALA A 5 3.48 -21.56 9.18
CA ALA A 5 2.66 -20.57 8.43
C ALA A 5 1.89 -21.18 7.27
N ALA A 6 2.44 -22.22 6.63
CA ALA A 6 1.73 -23.01 5.63
C ALA A 6 0.37 -23.54 6.14
N THR A 7 0.22 -23.78 7.45
CA THR A 7 -1.01 -24.35 8.04
C THR A 7 -2.12 -23.32 8.29
N ASP A 8 -1.82 -22.01 8.30
CA ASP A 8 -2.77 -21.02 8.82
C ASP A 8 -3.83 -20.61 7.78
N LEU A 9 -3.46 -20.31 6.53
CA LEU A 9 -4.44 -19.85 5.53
C LEU A 9 -5.52 -20.90 5.20
N ASP A 10 -5.15 -22.18 5.10
CA ASP A 10 -6.12 -23.25 4.86
C ASP A 10 -6.96 -23.58 6.10
N ALA A 11 -6.44 -23.32 7.30
CA ALA A 11 -7.24 -23.38 8.52
C ALA A 11 -8.25 -22.23 8.56
N LEU A 12 -7.85 -21.02 8.17
CA LEU A 12 -8.69 -19.84 8.08
C LEU A 12 -9.80 -19.98 7.02
N ARG A 13 -9.48 -20.53 5.85
CA ARG A 13 -10.50 -20.87 4.83
C ARG A 13 -11.56 -21.81 5.41
N ARG A 14 -11.14 -22.81 6.19
CA ARG A 14 -12.03 -23.79 6.82
C ARG A 14 -12.78 -23.25 8.04
N SER A 15 -12.30 -22.19 8.68
CA SER A 15 -12.96 -21.58 9.83
C SER A 15 -14.15 -20.70 9.42
N LEU A 16 -14.20 -20.26 8.16
CA LEU A 16 -15.34 -19.51 7.63
C LEU A 16 -16.58 -20.39 7.50
N SER A 17 -17.64 -19.99 8.20
CA SER A 17 -18.98 -20.56 8.03
C SER A 17 -19.48 -20.36 6.60
N ALA A 18 -20.44 -21.18 6.16
CA ALA A 18 -21.03 -21.04 4.83
C ALA A 18 -21.59 -19.62 4.56
N PRO A 19 -22.35 -18.98 5.49
CA PRO A 19 -22.81 -17.61 5.29
C PRO A 19 -21.67 -16.59 5.15
N GLN A 20 -20.56 -16.77 5.88
CA GLN A 20 -19.39 -15.89 5.74
C GLN A 20 -18.70 -16.07 4.39
N ARG A 21 -18.58 -17.32 3.91
CA ARG A 21 -18.02 -17.63 2.58
C ARG A 21 -18.87 -17.04 1.47
N ASP A 22 -20.19 -17.18 1.55
CA ASP A 22 -21.13 -16.57 0.61
C ASP A 22 -21.01 -15.04 0.59
N PHE A 23 -20.89 -14.41 1.78
CA PHE A 23 -20.71 -12.97 1.89
C PHE A 23 -19.41 -12.48 1.24
N VAL A 24 -18.25 -13.05 1.59
CA VAL A 24 -16.97 -12.64 0.98
C VAL A 24 -16.91 -12.99 -0.50
N GLY A 25 -17.47 -14.13 -0.91
CA GLY A 25 -17.57 -14.55 -2.30
C GLY A 25 -18.38 -13.55 -3.14
N ALA A 26 -19.51 -13.07 -2.63
CA ALA A 26 -20.31 -12.06 -3.31
C ALA A 26 -19.59 -10.71 -3.43
N LEU A 27 -18.90 -10.27 -2.38
CA LEU A 27 -18.11 -9.03 -2.44
C LEU A 27 -16.99 -9.14 -3.48
N TRP A 28 -16.32 -10.28 -3.53
CA TRP A 28 -15.28 -10.55 -4.50
C TRP A 28 -15.82 -10.61 -5.94
N ALA A 29 -16.89 -11.36 -6.17
CA ALA A 29 -17.50 -11.47 -7.50
C ALA A 29 -17.91 -10.10 -8.04
N PHE A 30 -18.51 -9.26 -7.20
CA PHE A 30 -18.87 -7.89 -7.59
C PHE A 30 -17.63 -7.08 -8.00
N TYR A 31 -16.57 -7.11 -7.18
CA TYR A 31 -15.32 -6.38 -7.49
C TYR A 31 -14.66 -6.91 -8.76
N ARG A 32 -14.60 -8.23 -8.94
CA ARG A 32 -14.03 -8.87 -10.12
C ARG A 32 -14.73 -8.39 -11.39
N ASP A 33 -16.06 -8.34 -11.36
CA ASP A 33 -16.89 -8.09 -12.54
C ASP A 33 -17.03 -6.59 -12.86
N HIS A 34 -17.00 -5.72 -11.85
CA HIS A 34 -17.17 -4.27 -12.02
C HIS A 34 -15.88 -3.45 -11.85
N ASN A 35 -14.80 -4.06 -11.34
CA ASN A 35 -13.55 -3.39 -10.96
C ASN A 35 -13.77 -2.22 -9.99
N GLN A 36 -14.81 -2.32 -9.15
CA GLN A 36 -15.25 -1.35 -8.15
C GLN A 36 -15.74 -2.07 -6.90
N TRP A 37 -15.50 -1.49 -5.73
CA TRP A 37 -15.96 -2.07 -4.47
C TRP A 37 -17.46 -1.93 -4.28
N VAL A 38 -18.03 -2.81 -3.45
CA VAL A 38 -19.49 -2.96 -3.33
C VAL A 38 -20.06 -1.77 -2.56
N PRO A 39 -20.96 -0.97 -3.16
CA PRO A 39 -21.69 0.06 -2.43
C PRO A 39 -22.52 -0.58 -1.31
N ALA A 40 -22.53 0.02 -0.13
CA ALA A 40 -23.19 -0.54 1.05
C ALA A 40 -24.68 -0.85 0.79
N ARG A 41 -25.36 0.01 0.02
CA ARG A 41 -26.76 -0.21 -0.40
C ARG A 41 -26.98 -1.53 -1.15
N ILE A 42 -26.03 -1.96 -1.98
CA ILE A 42 -26.13 -3.20 -2.76
C ILE A 42 -25.98 -4.40 -1.82
N ALA A 43 -24.97 -4.36 -0.94
CA ALA A 43 -24.78 -5.40 0.06
C ALA A 43 -25.97 -5.50 1.03
N HIS A 44 -26.51 -4.37 1.50
CA HIS A 44 -27.69 -4.34 2.38
C HIS A 44 -28.96 -4.84 1.70
N GLN A 45 -29.12 -4.58 0.40
CA GLN A 45 -30.24 -5.10 -0.37
C GLN A 45 -30.15 -6.63 -0.54
N HIS A 46 -28.94 -7.16 -0.76
CA HIS A 46 -28.73 -8.58 -1.01
C HIS A 46 -28.77 -9.43 0.27
N PHE A 47 -28.10 -8.97 1.33
CA PHE A 47 -27.93 -9.74 2.57
C PHE A 47 -28.81 -9.25 3.73
N GLY A 48 -29.36 -8.03 3.64
CA GLY A 48 -29.98 -7.35 4.77
C GLY A 48 -28.96 -6.58 5.61
N LYS A 49 -29.33 -5.38 6.08
CA LYS A 49 -28.42 -4.47 6.81
C LYS A 49 -27.84 -5.14 8.07
N ASP A 50 -28.66 -5.80 8.87
CA ASP A 50 -28.23 -6.39 10.15
C ASP A 50 -27.28 -7.58 9.93
N ALA A 51 -27.55 -8.42 8.92
CA ALA A 51 -26.66 -9.52 8.56
C ALA A 51 -25.30 -9.00 8.07
N VAL A 52 -25.28 -7.93 7.27
CA VAL A 52 -24.02 -7.29 6.85
C VAL A 52 -23.23 -6.79 8.06
N GLN A 53 -23.87 -6.14 9.03
CA GLN A 53 -23.17 -5.70 10.25
C GLN A 53 -22.63 -6.88 11.07
N ALA A 54 -23.39 -7.97 11.19
CA ALA A 54 -22.94 -9.19 11.85
C ALA A 54 -21.72 -9.81 11.14
N HIS A 55 -21.73 -9.85 9.80
CA HIS A 55 -20.59 -10.34 9.03
C HIS A 55 -19.35 -9.46 9.19
N LEU A 56 -19.49 -8.13 9.14
CA LEU A 56 -18.37 -7.21 9.36
C LEU A 56 -17.76 -7.38 10.75
N ALA A 57 -18.59 -7.51 11.79
CA ALA A 57 -18.14 -7.73 13.15
C ALA A 57 -17.42 -9.09 13.31
N ALA A 58 -17.93 -10.14 12.66
CA ALA A 58 -17.37 -11.49 12.77
C ALA A 58 -16.08 -11.69 11.94
N LEU A 59 -15.99 -11.05 10.77
CA LEU A 59 -14.83 -11.18 9.86
C LEU A 59 -13.70 -10.21 10.21
N GLY A 60 -14.05 -9.05 10.79
CA GLY A 60 -13.08 -8.05 11.20
C GLY A 60 -12.41 -7.30 10.04
N PRO A 61 -11.69 -6.20 10.36
CA PRO A 61 -11.09 -5.29 9.38
C PRO A 61 -9.91 -5.90 8.62
N SER A 62 -9.32 -6.99 9.12
CA SER A 62 -8.26 -7.71 8.43
C SER A 62 -8.76 -8.48 7.21
N LEU A 63 -10.06 -8.77 7.12
CA LEU A 63 -10.68 -9.48 6.00
C LEU A 63 -11.61 -8.56 5.19
N VAL A 64 -12.45 -7.76 5.86
CA VAL A 64 -13.44 -6.89 5.21
C VAL A 64 -13.44 -5.51 5.86
N GLN A 65 -13.33 -4.47 5.04
CA GLN A 65 -13.31 -3.08 5.50
C GLN A 65 -14.52 -2.32 4.98
N ALA A 66 -15.16 -1.59 5.89
CA ALA A 66 -16.08 -0.53 5.54
C ALA A 66 -15.29 0.76 5.34
N TYR A 67 -15.56 1.49 4.26
CA TYR A 67 -14.96 2.80 4.04
C TYR A 67 -15.95 3.74 3.35
N ARG A 68 -15.66 5.04 3.41
CA ARG A 68 -16.50 6.08 2.83
C ARG A 68 -15.74 6.83 1.74
N ASP A 69 -16.37 6.98 0.58
CA ASP A 69 -15.82 7.69 -0.57
C ASP A 69 -16.91 8.52 -1.25
N GLU A 70 -16.61 9.79 -1.52
CA GLU A 70 -17.56 10.81 -2.01
C GLU A 70 -18.91 10.81 -1.27
N GLY A 71 -18.87 10.63 0.05
CA GLY A 71 -20.07 10.60 0.88
C GLY A 71 -20.88 9.30 0.83
N LYS A 72 -20.47 8.31 0.04
CA LYS A 72 -21.09 6.98 -0.10
C LYS A 72 -20.28 5.93 0.67
N ASP A 73 -20.97 4.98 1.29
CA ASP A 73 -20.33 3.88 2.02
C ASP A 73 -20.12 2.67 1.10
N TYR A 74 -18.98 1.99 1.29
CA TYR A 74 -18.56 0.82 0.51
C TYR A 74 -18.00 -0.27 1.41
N TYR A 75 -18.05 -1.51 0.91
CA TYR A 75 -17.38 -2.66 1.50
C TYR A 75 -16.33 -3.19 0.54
N ARG A 76 -15.11 -3.37 1.05
CA ARG A 76 -13.99 -3.95 0.31
C ARG A 76 -13.38 -5.14 1.05
N LEU A 77 -12.93 -6.12 0.28
CA LEU A 77 -12.07 -7.17 0.80
C LEU A 77 -10.64 -6.65 0.88
N THR A 78 -9.93 -7.08 1.92
CA THR A 78 -8.46 -7.03 1.91
C THR A 78 -7.91 -8.12 0.99
N PHE A 79 -6.59 -8.12 0.76
CA PHE A 79 -5.95 -9.22 0.04
C PHE A 79 -6.16 -10.56 0.74
N LEU A 80 -6.02 -10.60 2.07
CA LEU A 80 -6.34 -11.77 2.87
C LEU A 80 -7.81 -12.19 2.69
N GLY A 81 -8.76 -11.26 2.82
CA GLY A 81 -10.18 -11.55 2.64
C GLY A 81 -10.50 -12.17 1.28
N MET A 82 -9.84 -11.70 0.21
CA MET A 82 -9.97 -12.29 -1.12
C MET A 82 -9.39 -13.71 -1.19
N LEU A 83 -8.21 -13.96 -0.58
CA LEU A 83 -7.61 -15.30 -0.56
C LEU A 83 -8.43 -16.34 0.23
N LEU A 84 -9.36 -15.90 1.07
CA LEU A 84 -10.29 -16.77 1.81
C LEU A 84 -11.58 -17.09 1.05
N THR A 85 -11.79 -16.51 -0.14
CA THR A 85 -12.90 -16.88 -1.01
C THR A 85 -12.68 -18.25 -1.66
N ASP A 86 -13.72 -18.82 -2.28
CA ASP A 86 -13.61 -20.08 -3.02
C ASP A 86 -12.64 -19.99 -4.22
N GLU A 87 -12.46 -18.79 -4.80
CA GLU A 87 -11.48 -18.53 -5.85
C GLU A 87 -10.05 -18.34 -5.31
N GLY A 88 -9.90 -18.23 -3.98
CA GLY A 88 -8.66 -17.85 -3.31
C GLY A 88 -7.50 -18.82 -3.56
N VAL A 89 -7.76 -20.12 -3.69
CA VAL A 89 -6.72 -21.11 -4.03
C VAL A 89 -6.18 -20.88 -5.44
N GLY A 90 -7.07 -20.68 -6.42
CA GLY A 90 -6.67 -20.40 -7.80
C GLY A 90 -5.96 -19.05 -7.94
N ALA A 91 -6.37 -18.05 -7.16
CA ALA A 91 -5.70 -16.76 -7.07
C ALA A 91 -4.27 -16.89 -6.49
N GLU A 92 -4.11 -17.66 -5.41
CA GLU A 92 -2.81 -17.96 -4.80
C GLU A 92 -1.88 -18.65 -5.81
N ASP A 93 -2.38 -19.65 -6.54
CA ASP A 93 -1.62 -20.38 -7.56
C ASP A 93 -1.16 -19.46 -8.71
N LEU A 94 -2.04 -18.58 -9.17
CA LEU A 94 -1.72 -17.60 -10.21
C LEU A 94 -0.64 -16.62 -9.74
N LEU A 95 -0.72 -16.16 -8.49
CA LEU A 95 0.26 -15.26 -7.92
C LEU A 95 1.62 -15.93 -7.74
N VAL A 96 1.65 -17.20 -7.31
CA VAL A 96 2.90 -17.99 -7.21
C VAL A 96 3.58 -18.08 -8.57
N ARG A 97 2.84 -18.43 -9.63
CA ARG A 97 3.38 -18.49 -11.00
C ARG A 97 3.91 -17.14 -11.48
N TYR A 98 3.27 -16.06 -11.08
CA TYR A 98 3.74 -14.71 -11.38
C TYR A 98 5.03 -14.36 -10.62
N LEU A 99 5.13 -14.70 -9.34
CA LEU A 99 6.33 -14.51 -8.55
C LEU A 99 7.51 -15.37 -9.06
N GLU A 100 7.25 -16.59 -9.54
CA GLU A 100 8.23 -17.41 -10.25
C GLU A 100 8.80 -16.66 -11.46
N TYR A 101 7.91 -16.10 -12.30
CA TYR A 101 8.32 -15.29 -13.44
C TYR A 101 9.18 -14.09 -13.03
N VAL A 102 8.76 -13.35 -12.00
CA VAL A 102 9.52 -12.18 -11.51
C VAL A 102 10.89 -12.59 -10.99
N ARG A 103 10.97 -13.69 -10.22
CA ARG A 103 12.22 -14.25 -9.71
C ARG A 103 13.17 -14.60 -10.84
N ASP A 104 12.69 -15.34 -11.83
CA ASP A 104 13.51 -15.79 -12.97
C ASP A 104 13.97 -14.61 -13.84
N ARG A 105 13.09 -13.61 -14.02
CA ARG A 105 13.38 -12.38 -14.75
C ARG A 105 14.46 -11.54 -14.06
N HIS A 106 14.36 -11.38 -12.73
CA HIS A 106 15.36 -10.68 -11.93
C HIS A 106 16.69 -11.43 -11.89
N GLY A 107 16.66 -12.76 -11.77
CA GLY A 107 17.87 -13.60 -11.83
C GLY A 107 18.59 -13.50 -13.18
N SER A 108 17.85 -13.30 -14.27
CA SER A 108 18.42 -13.11 -15.61
C SER A 108 18.91 -11.68 -15.87
N ASP A 109 18.29 -10.67 -15.26
CA ASP A 109 18.65 -9.26 -15.40
C ASP A 109 18.29 -8.47 -14.13
N PRO A 110 19.25 -8.28 -13.21
CA PRO A 110 19.02 -7.61 -11.93
C PRO A 110 18.63 -6.13 -12.06
N ARG A 111 18.69 -5.53 -13.25
CA ARG A 111 18.31 -4.13 -13.51
C ARG A 111 16.82 -3.96 -13.80
N VAL A 112 16.07 -5.06 -13.83
CA VAL A 112 14.62 -5.01 -14.06
C VAL A 112 13.95 -4.37 -12.86
N GLU A 113 13.42 -3.18 -13.09
CA GLU A 113 12.62 -2.48 -12.08
C GLU A 113 11.13 -2.71 -12.27
N TRP A 114 10.69 -3.08 -13.49
CA TRP A 114 9.28 -3.14 -13.89
C TRP A 114 9.00 -4.33 -14.79
N VAL A 115 7.78 -4.87 -14.67
CA VAL A 115 7.24 -5.87 -15.60
C VAL A 115 5.90 -5.43 -16.15
N SER A 116 5.66 -5.73 -17.41
CA SER A 116 4.42 -5.39 -18.10
C SER A 116 3.45 -6.56 -18.21
N SER A 117 2.16 -6.25 -18.24
CA SER A 117 1.07 -7.19 -18.51
C SER A 117 1.31 -8.05 -19.75
N GLN A 118 1.75 -7.45 -20.85
CA GLN A 118 1.99 -8.15 -22.12
C GLN A 118 3.11 -9.20 -22.01
N GLU A 119 4.22 -8.87 -21.35
CA GLU A 119 5.32 -9.80 -21.12
C GLU A 119 4.86 -10.97 -20.24
N VAL A 120 4.13 -10.68 -19.16
CA VAL A 120 3.63 -11.68 -18.21
C VAL A 120 2.59 -12.59 -18.86
N GLU A 121 1.64 -12.01 -19.60
CA GLU A 121 0.61 -12.75 -20.33
C GLU A 121 1.22 -13.73 -21.32
N THR A 122 2.24 -13.29 -22.06
CA THR A 122 2.95 -14.11 -23.03
C THR A 122 3.73 -15.22 -22.34
N ALA A 123 4.53 -14.88 -21.33
CA ALA A 123 5.37 -15.83 -20.61
C ALA A 123 4.56 -16.90 -19.88
N LEU A 124 3.46 -16.50 -19.22
CA LEU A 124 2.63 -17.40 -18.42
C LEU A 124 1.42 -17.96 -19.19
N ARG A 125 1.27 -17.58 -20.47
CA ARG A 125 0.13 -17.96 -21.34
C ARG A 125 -1.22 -17.70 -20.66
N LEU A 126 -1.36 -16.51 -20.07
CA LEU A 126 -2.57 -16.15 -19.35
C LEU A 126 -3.72 -15.87 -20.31
N SER A 127 -4.91 -16.35 -19.95
CA SER A 127 -6.14 -15.86 -20.57
C SER A 127 -6.42 -14.41 -20.15
N ALA A 128 -7.28 -13.71 -20.90
CA ALA A 128 -7.72 -12.36 -20.52
C ALA A 128 -8.34 -12.31 -19.11
N ALA A 129 -9.07 -13.37 -18.73
CA ALA A 129 -9.65 -13.50 -17.40
C ALA A 129 -8.56 -13.64 -16.32
N GLN A 130 -7.53 -14.46 -16.57
CA GLN A 130 -6.39 -14.62 -15.66
C GLN A 130 -5.54 -13.37 -15.56
N SER A 131 -5.29 -12.65 -16.67
CA SER A 131 -4.57 -11.38 -16.62
C SER A 131 -5.33 -10.33 -15.79
N ARG A 132 -6.65 -10.22 -16.00
CA ARG A 132 -7.50 -9.34 -15.19
C ARG A 132 -7.48 -9.72 -13.71
N LEU A 133 -7.57 -11.02 -13.40
CA LEU A 133 -7.45 -11.52 -12.04
C LEU A 133 -6.09 -11.13 -11.44
N LEU A 134 -4.99 -11.45 -12.13
CA LEU A 134 -3.65 -11.12 -11.66
C LEU A 134 -3.48 -9.61 -11.41
N ARG A 135 -3.99 -8.76 -12.31
CA ARG A 135 -4.02 -7.30 -12.12
C ARG A 135 -4.71 -6.93 -10.80
N GLN A 136 -5.87 -7.53 -10.52
CA GLN A 136 -6.62 -7.28 -9.29
C GLN A 136 -5.86 -7.77 -8.05
N LEU A 137 -5.23 -8.95 -8.12
CA LEU A 137 -4.40 -9.49 -7.03
C LEU A 137 -3.22 -8.57 -6.71
N ILE A 138 -2.50 -8.12 -7.75
CA ILE A 138 -1.37 -7.19 -7.64
C ILE A 138 -1.83 -5.90 -6.95
N ARG A 139 -2.98 -5.34 -7.35
CA ARG A 139 -3.53 -4.12 -6.73
C ARG A 139 -3.85 -4.29 -5.25
N LEU A 140 -4.29 -5.48 -4.83
CA LEU A 140 -4.68 -5.76 -3.45
C LEU A 140 -3.50 -6.12 -2.55
N SER A 141 -2.44 -6.70 -3.09
CA SER A 141 -1.35 -7.27 -2.28
C SER A 141 -0.34 -6.24 -1.76
N HIS A 142 -0.28 -5.05 -2.36
CA HIS A 142 0.45 -3.86 -1.87
C HIS A 142 1.96 -3.99 -1.55
N TRP A 143 2.62 -5.09 -1.93
CA TRP A 143 4.05 -5.39 -1.66
C TRP A 143 5.02 -5.08 -2.81
N TRP A 144 4.56 -4.42 -3.87
CA TRP A 144 5.36 -4.18 -5.07
C TRP A 144 6.29 -2.97 -4.89
N GLY A 145 7.54 -3.11 -5.29
CA GLY A 145 8.49 -2.02 -5.41
C GLY A 145 8.22 -1.18 -6.65
N GLY A 146 8.84 -0.01 -6.76
CA GLY A 146 8.50 0.94 -7.82
C GLY A 146 7.06 1.47 -7.69
N GLY A 147 6.56 2.14 -8.72
CA GLY A 147 5.13 2.44 -8.86
C GLY A 147 4.40 1.25 -9.50
N SER A 148 3.15 1.45 -9.94
CA SER A 148 2.43 0.43 -10.73
C SER A 148 1.34 1.10 -11.55
N ALA A 149 1.38 1.05 -12.88
CA ALA A 149 0.30 1.60 -13.70
C ALA A 149 -0.78 0.54 -13.95
N PHE A 150 -2.05 0.88 -13.75
CA PHE A 150 -3.18 -0.01 -14.02
C PHE A 150 -4.16 0.64 -14.99
N GLY A 151 -3.88 0.50 -16.28
CA GLY A 151 -4.82 0.87 -17.34
C GLY A 151 -5.94 -0.14 -17.52
N GLU A 152 -6.93 0.19 -18.36
CA GLU A 152 -8.05 -0.71 -18.62
C GLU A 152 -7.62 -2.05 -19.22
N ARG A 153 -6.64 -2.01 -20.13
CA ARG A 153 -6.13 -3.17 -20.89
C ARG A 153 -4.74 -3.61 -20.51
N GLU A 154 -3.93 -2.68 -20.04
CA GLU A 154 -2.52 -2.93 -19.75
C GLU A 154 -2.22 -2.51 -18.33
N TRP A 155 -1.31 -3.25 -17.70
CA TRP A 155 -0.74 -2.87 -16.42
C TRP A 155 0.77 -3.00 -16.46
N THR A 156 1.44 -2.20 -15.64
CA THR A 156 2.86 -2.34 -15.30
C THR A 156 2.98 -2.31 -13.80
N VAL A 157 3.87 -3.12 -13.25
CA VAL A 157 4.10 -3.18 -11.82
C VAL A 157 5.60 -3.29 -11.61
N GLY A 158 6.12 -2.58 -10.60
CA GLY A 158 7.51 -2.78 -10.24
C GLY A 158 7.74 -4.13 -9.57
N VAL A 159 8.98 -4.59 -9.61
CA VAL A 159 9.40 -5.82 -8.91
C VAL A 159 9.19 -5.64 -7.39
N PRO A 160 8.88 -6.71 -6.62
CA PRO A 160 8.76 -6.64 -5.16
C PRO A 160 9.93 -5.91 -4.49
N VAL A 161 9.64 -5.17 -3.41
CA VAL A 161 10.68 -4.40 -2.68
C VAL A 161 11.78 -5.30 -2.09
N ASP A 162 11.44 -6.56 -1.89
CA ASP A 162 12.22 -7.64 -1.29
C ASP A 162 12.56 -8.72 -2.35
N VAL A 163 12.74 -8.32 -3.62
CA VAL A 163 13.04 -9.26 -4.72
C VAL A 163 14.30 -10.11 -4.48
N GLU A 164 15.26 -9.62 -3.67
CA GLU A 164 16.42 -10.40 -3.24
C GLU A 164 16.04 -11.56 -2.31
N ASP A 165 15.13 -11.33 -1.37
CA ASP A 165 14.60 -12.36 -0.48
C ASP A 165 13.74 -13.37 -1.28
N LEU A 166 12.94 -12.87 -2.22
CA LEU A 166 12.18 -13.70 -3.17
C LEU A 166 13.11 -14.62 -3.99
N ALA A 167 14.27 -14.13 -4.40
CA ALA A 167 15.24 -14.90 -5.16
C ALA A 167 15.87 -16.04 -4.37
N ALA A 168 16.00 -15.89 -3.05
CA ALA A 168 16.49 -16.92 -2.15
C ALA A 168 15.41 -17.94 -1.75
N GLU A 169 14.12 -17.65 -1.96
CA GLU A 169 13.02 -18.50 -1.54
C GLU A 169 12.85 -19.72 -2.46
N THR A 170 12.76 -20.89 -1.81
CA THR A 170 12.53 -22.17 -2.47
C THR A 170 11.05 -22.53 -2.54
N ASN A 171 10.25 -22.06 -1.59
CA ASN A 171 8.82 -22.28 -1.54
C ASN A 171 8.05 -20.95 -1.65
N LEU A 172 7.75 -20.57 -2.89
CA LEU A 172 7.07 -19.30 -3.15
C LEU A 172 5.65 -19.25 -2.61
N ARG A 173 4.97 -20.39 -2.49
CA ARG A 173 3.66 -20.45 -1.84
C ARG A 173 3.76 -20.09 -0.36
N HIS A 174 4.78 -20.61 0.32
CA HIS A 174 5.06 -20.25 1.71
C HIS A 174 5.33 -18.75 1.83
N TYR A 175 6.15 -18.19 0.94
CA TYR A 175 6.43 -16.76 0.89
C TYR A 175 5.15 -15.91 0.73
N VAL A 176 4.23 -16.29 -0.17
CA VAL A 176 2.94 -15.59 -0.33
C VAL A 176 2.16 -15.60 0.99
N ARG A 177 2.02 -16.77 1.62
CA ARG A 177 1.22 -16.92 2.85
C ARG A 177 1.81 -16.14 4.02
N GLU A 178 3.11 -16.24 4.24
CA GLU A 178 3.84 -15.45 5.24
C GLU A 178 3.61 -13.95 5.05
N HIS A 179 3.78 -13.47 3.81
CA HIS A 179 3.59 -12.06 3.50
C HIS A 179 2.16 -11.59 3.75
N VAL A 180 1.15 -12.38 3.34
CA VAL A 180 -0.25 -12.04 3.58
C VAL A 180 -0.51 -11.91 5.08
N LEU A 181 -0.10 -12.89 5.88
CA LEU A 181 -0.36 -12.91 7.32
C LEU A 181 0.41 -11.82 8.06
N LYS A 182 1.62 -11.48 7.61
CA LYS A 182 2.41 -10.37 8.14
C LYS A 182 1.74 -9.01 7.91
N HIS A 183 1.10 -8.81 6.76
CA HIS A 183 0.47 -7.52 6.41
C HIS A 183 -0.99 -7.43 6.85
N PHE A 184 -1.65 -8.56 7.07
CA PHE A 184 -3.03 -8.66 7.52
C PHE A 184 -3.13 -9.57 8.75
N PRO A 185 -2.60 -9.13 9.91
CA PRO A 185 -2.65 -9.94 11.12
C PRO A 185 -4.11 -10.22 11.50
N ILE A 186 -4.40 -11.47 11.83
CA ILE A 186 -5.69 -11.88 12.35
C ILE A 186 -5.61 -11.81 13.87
N GLU A 187 -6.32 -10.85 14.46
CA GLU A 187 -6.42 -10.75 15.91
C GLU A 187 -7.24 -11.92 16.45
N SER A 188 -6.59 -12.82 17.18
CA SER A 188 -7.24 -13.95 17.85
C SER A 188 -8.05 -13.47 19.08
N GLY A 189 -9.31 -13.04 18.87
CA GLY A 189 -10.42 -13.10 19.84
C GLY A 189 -10.34 -12.37 21.20
N SER A 190 -10.95 -11.16 21.25
CA SER A 190 -11.77 -10.54 22.32
C SER A 190 -11.12 -9.93 23.61
N PRO A 191 -11.79 -9.00 24.33
CA PRO A 191 -11.51 -7.57 24.28
C PRO A 191 -10.96 -6.99 25.61
N ALA A 192 -9.94 -6.13 25.53
CA ALA A 192 -9.70 -5.01 26.44
C ALA A 192 -8.59 -4.11 25.87
N PRO A 193 -8.67 -2.78 26.02
CA PRO A 193 -7.65 -1.86 25.52
C PRO A 193 -6.45 -1.93 26.47
N LYS A 194 -5.47 -2.77 26.16
CA LYS A 194 -4.13 -2.63 26.72
C LYS A 194 -3.13 -2.79 25.59
N GLY A 195 -2.60 -1.65 25.18
CA GLY A 195 -1.54 -1.58 24.20
C GLY A 195 -0.36 -2.42 24.65
N GLN A 196 0.20 -3.16 23.69
CA GLN A 196 1.63 -3.26 23.45
C GLN A 196 1.89 -4.17 22.25
N GLY A 197 2.68 -3.68 21.30
CA GLY A 197 3.60 -4.52 20.54
C GLY A 197 3.27 -4.80 19.07
N ASP A 198 2.89 -3.79 18.30
CA ASP A 198 2.75 -3.83 16.83
C ASP A 198 4.08 -4.22 16.15
N ALA A 199 4.18 -5.44 15.63
CA ALA A 199 5.32 -5.95 14.85
C ALA A 199 5.04 -6.06 13.34
N SER A 200 3.93 -5.50 12.84
CA SER A 200 3.53 -5.49 11.42
C SER A 200 3.42 -4.07 10.84
N GLY A 201 4.12 -3.09 11.41
CA GLY A 201 3.92 -1.71 11.02
C GLY A 201 4.27 -1.48 9.53
N GLY A 202 3.35 -0.87 8.78
CA GLY A 202 3.56 -0.47 7.39
C GLY A 202 4.69 0.56 7.20
N ALA A 203 4.70 1.26 6.06
CA ALA A 203 5.79 2.19 5.68
C ALA A 203 6.15 3.25 6.75
N PHE A 204 5.24 3.51 7.70
CA PHE A 204 5.35 4.47 8.79
C PHE A 204 5.45 3.84 10.19
N TRP A 205 5.85 2.57 10.31
CA TRP A 205 5.89 1.82 11.58
C TRP A 205 6.68 2.50 12.71
N PHE A 206 7.69 3.29 12.35
CA PHE A 206 8.54 4.02 13.29
C PHE A 206 7.87 5.26 13.90
N ILE A 207 6.63 5.57 13.53
CA ILE A 207 5.83 6.66 14.08
C ILE A 207 4.98 6.12 15.24
N GLU A 208 5.20 6.67 16.43
CA GLU A 208 4.52 6.25 17.67
C GLU A 208 3.07 6.76 17.77
N ASP A 209 2.79 7.92 17.18
CA ASP A 209 1.43 8.45 17.11
C ASP A 209 0.63 7.67 16.06
N THR A 210 -0.28 6.81 16.54
CA THR A 210 -1.13 5.95 15.71
C THR A 210 -1.98 6.75 14.72
N ALA A 211 -2.56 7.88 15.15
CA ALA A 211 -3.45 8.67 14.30
C ALA A 211 -2.66 9.34 13.17
N LEU A 212 -1.47 9.87 13.49
CA LEU A 212 -0.56 10.41 12.49
C LEU A 212 -0.07 9.31 11.53
N ARG A 213 0.27 8.12 12.05
CA ARG A 213 0.71 6.97 11.26
C ARG A 213 -0.34 6.52 10.25
N GLU A 214 -1.60 6.39 10.68
CA GLU A 214 -2.72 6.04 9.79
C GLU A 214 -2.96 7.12 8.74
N ARG A 215 -2.92 8.40 9.13
CA ARG A 215 -3.09 9.51 8.20
C ARG A 215 -2.00 9.54 7.13
N LEU A 216 -0.74 9.37 7.52
CA LEU A 216 0.38 9.36 6.59
C LEU A 216 0.35 8.15 5.66
N ALA A 217 -0.11 6.99 6.15
CA ALA A 217 -0.33 5.83 5.31
C ALA A 217 -1.41 6.08 4.25
N ALA A 218 -2.52 6.73 4.62
CA ALA A 218 -3.57 7.12 3.70
C ALA A 218 -3.09 8.16 2.67
N ASP A 219 -2.42 9.23 3.13
CA ASP A 219 -1.89 10.28 2.25
C ASP A 219 -0.82 9.71 1.29
N TRP A 220 -0.02 8.74 1.74
CA TRP A 220 0.96 8.06 0.90
C TRP A 220 0.31 7.20 -0.19
N HIS A 221 -0.74 6.48 0.17
CA HIS A 221 -1.54 5.72 -0.79
C HIS A 221 -2.18 6.66 -1.82
N GLU A 222 -2.82 7.74 -1.36
CA GLU A 222 -3.42 8.73 -2.24
C GLU A 222 -2.38 9.38 -3.17
N ALA A 223 -1.17 9.67 -2.68
CA ALA A 223 -0.08 10.23 -3.49
C ALA A 223 0.29 9.32 -4.66
N GLN A 224 0.34 8.01 -4.43
CA GLN A 224 0.61 7.02 -5.48
C GLN A 224 -0.53 6.98 -6.49
N ASP A 225 -1.78 6.94 -6.03
CA ASP A 225 -2.97 6.88 -6.88
C ASP A 225 -3.11 8.13 -7.76
N VAL A 226 -2.94 9.33 -7.18
CA VAL A 226 -3.07 10.59 -7.94
C VAL A 226 -1.94 10.79 -8.94
N CYS A 227 -0.74 10.24 -8.68
CA CYS A 227 0.32 10.20 -9.68
C CYS A 227 -0.16 9.43 -10.91
N HIS A 228 -0.84 8.30 -10.71
CA HIS A 228 -1.25 7.43 -11.82
C HIS A 228 -2.39 8.01 -12.66
N VAL A 229 -3.32 8.74 -12.06
CA VAL A 229 -4.38 9.45 -12.80
C VAL A 229 -3.94 10.81 -13.34
N LEU A 230 -2.61 11.01 -13.49
CA LEU A 230 -1.99 12.22 -14.02
C LEU A 230 -2.27 13.48 -13.17
N GLY A 231 -2.66 13.29 -11.91
CA GLY A 231 -2.87 14.31 -10.89
C GLY A 231 -1.55 14.81 -10.29
N TRP A 232 -0.59 15.22 -11.15
CA TRP A 232 0.78 15.56 -10.77
C TRP A 232 0.86 16.58 -9.63
N LYS A 233 0.00 17.60 -9.69
CA LYS A 233 -0.09 18.63 -8.66
C LYS A 233 -0.48 18.04 -7.30
N SER A 234 -1.51 17.19 -7.27
CA SER A 234 -1.98 16.52 -6.05
C SER A 234 -0.88 15.60 -5.49
N CYS A 235 -0.19 14.86 -6.36
CA CYS A 235 0.92 13.99 -5.97
C CYS A 235 2.02 14.79 -5.24
N VAL A 236 2.48 15.89 -5.85
CA VAL A 236 3.52 16.75 -5.25
C VAL A 236 3.05 17.36 -3.93
N VAL A 237 1.78 17.78 -3.84
CA VAL A 237 1.21 18.34 -2.61
C VAL A 237 1.19 17.32 -1.47
N LEU A 238 0.69 16.10 -1.74
CA LEU A 238 0.64 15.03 -0.75
C LEU A 238 2.04 14.60 -0.30
N CYS A 239 2.96 14.39 -1.26
CA CYS A 239 4.36 14.06 -0.95
C CYS A 239 5.04 15.14 -0.09
N GLY A 240 4.80 16.41 -0.40
CA GLY A 240 5.32 17.54 0.39
C GLY A 240 4.77 17.56 1.82
N GLY A 241 3.47 17.28 1.99
CA GLY A 241 2.83 17.16 3.31
C GLY A 241 3.40 16.01 4.14
N ILE A 242 3.60 14.84 3.52
CA ILE A 242 4.19 13.66 4.16
C ILE A 242 5.61 13.95 4.65
N LEU A 243 6.47 14.50 3.77
CA LEU A 243 7.85 14.85 4.13
C LEU A 243 7.91 15.87 5.27
N GLU A 244 7.04 16.88 5.23
CA GLU A 244 6.97 17.89 6.28
C GLU A 244 6.63 17.27 7.65
N ALA A 245 5.64 16.37 7.70
CA ALA A 245 5.26 15.69 8.93
C ALA A 245 6.38 14.77 9.44
N LEU A 246 6.98 13.97 8.55
CA LEU A 246 8.07 13.05 8.88
C LEU A 246 9.27 13.78 9.49
N LEU A 247 9.75 14.84 8.82
CA LEU A 247 10.94 15.57 9.24
C LEU A 247 10.68 16.39 10.50
N THR A 248 9.50 16.98 10.64
CA THR A 248 9.12 17.69 11.86
C THR A 248 9.12 16.74 13.06
N GLY A 249 8.50 15.56 12.92
CA GLY A 249 8.48 14.55 13.97
C GLY A 249 9.87 14.02 14.31
N ALA A 250 10.72 13.81 13.31
CA ALA A 250 12.10 13.35 13.52
C ALA A 250 12.97 14.40 14.23
N LEU A 251 12.85 15.66 13.85
CA LEU A 251 13.57 16.78 14.48
C LEU A 251 13.12 17.01 15.93
N ALA A 252 11.82 16.91 16.21
CA ALA A 252 11.29 17.03 17.55
C ALA A 252 11.88 15.94 18.48
N ARG A 253 11.99 14.69 18.00
CA ARG A 253 12.64 13.61 18.74
C ARG A 253 14.15 13.83 18.95
N ALA A 254 14.83 14.47 18.00
CA ALA A 254 16.24 14.84 18.11
C ALA A 254 16.47 16.11 18.98
N GLY A 255 15.55 16.44 19.89
CA GLY A 255 15.69 17.54 20.83
C GLY A 255 15.66 18.93 20.19
N ALA A 256 14.98 19.11 19.05
CA ALA A 256 14.78 20.44 18.49
C ALA A 256 13.79 21.24 19.34
N PRO A 257 14.10 22.49 19.75
CA PRO A 257 13.10 23.34 20.37
C PRO A 257 11.93 23.49 19.41
N ALA A 258 10.70 23.42 19.95
CA ALA A 258 9.49 23.59 19.17
C ALA A 258 9.56 24.93 18.41
N ALA A 259 9.79 24.87 17.10
CA ALA A 259 9.88 26.07 16.30
C ALA A 259 8.50 26.75 16.30
N PRO A 260 8.38 28.01 16.76
CA PRO A 260 7.08 28.69 16.88
C PRO A 260 6.43 29.02 15.52
N LYS A 261 7.10 28.72 14.40
CA LYS A 261 6.58 28.90 13.04
C LYS A 261 6.75 27.64 12.21
N ARG A 262 5.74 27.35 11.40
CA ARG A 262 5.68 26.22 10.47
C ARG A 262 6.80 26.33 9.42
N LEU A 263 7.92 25.66 9.66
CA LEU A 263 9.11 25.70 8.81
C LEU A 263 8.79 25.26 7.37
N LEU A 264 9.50 25.83 6.40
CA LEU A 264 9.42 25.40 5.00
C LEU A 264 10.13 24.04 4.84
N LEU A 265 9.72 23.24 3.87
CA LEU A 265 10.30 21.91 3.62
C LEU A 265 11.82 21.97 3.45
N GLY A 266 12.34 22.95 2.70
CA GLY A 266 13.78 23.12 2.54
C GLY A 266 14.51 23.33 3.86
N SER A 267 13.96 24.15 4.76
CA SER A 267 14.52 24.38 6.09
C SER A 267 14.48 23.12 6.97
N LEU A 268 13.42 22.31 6.85
CA LEU A 268 13.33 21.03 7.56
C LEU A 268 14.39 20.04 7.08
N VAL A 269 14.63 19.95 5.76
CA VAL A 269 15.67 19.08 5.18
C VAL A 269 17.07 19.53 5.62
N THR A 270 17.37 20.84 5.58
CA THR A 270 18.63 21.38 6.09
C THR A 270 18.82 21.04 7.56
N ALA A 271 17.84 21.33 8.41
CA ALA A 271 17.93 21.05 9.85
C ALA A 271 18.08 19.56 10.15
N ALA A 272 17.37 18.69 9.42
CA ALA A 272 17.48 17.24 9.59
C ALA A 272 18.87 16.72 9.18
N THR A 273 19.47 17.31 8.15
CA THR A 273 20.83 16.97 7.70
C THR A 273 21.89 17.44 8.71
N GLU A 274 21.79 18.68 9.19
CA GLU A 274 22.71 19.26 10.19
C GLU A 274 22.71 18.49 11.52
N ARG A 275 21.58 17.88 11.87
CA ARG A 275 21.42 17.07 13.08
C ARG A 275 21.66 15.58 12.86
N HIS A 276 22.15 15.19 11.68
CA HIS A 276 22.41 13.79 11.33
C HIS A 276 21.17 12.88 11.44
N VAL A 277 19.96 13.44 11.33
CA VAL A 277 18.71 12.69 11.20
C VAL A 277 18.58 12.10 9.79
N LEU A 278 19.05 12.86 8.79
CA LEU A 278 19.25 12.39 7.43
C LEU A 278 20.75 12.33 7.12
N GLU A 279 21.14 11.39 6.29
CA GLU A 279 22.49 11.37 5.73
C GLU A 279 22.67 12.55 4.76
N LYS A 280 23.89 13.09 4.71
CA LYS A 280 24.22 14.20 3.81
C LYS A 280 23.95 13.78 2.37
N ASP A 281 23.28 14.64 1.61
CA ASP A 281 22.90 14.43 0.20
C ASP A 281 21.85 13.33 -0.08
N ALA A 282 21.37 12.62 0.94
CA ALA A 282 20.49 11.47 0.73
C ALA A 282 19.03 11.86 0.39
N LEU A 283 18.62 13.10 0.71
CA LEU A 283 17.34 13.66 0.31
C LEU A 283 17.57 14.96 -0.46
N ARG A 284 17.25 14.95 -1.76
CA ARG A 284 17.32 16.12 -2.64
C ARG A 284 15.94 16.43 -3.22
N PRO A 285 15.08 17.18 -2.49
CA PRO A 285 13.79 17.58 -2.99
C PRO A 285 13.91 18.42 -4.26
N SER A 286 13.07 18.17 -5.26
CA SER A 286 13.00 19.03 -6.45
C SER A 286 12.54 20.46 -6.08
N PRO A 287 12.86 21.49 -6.88
CA PRO A 287 12.35 22.84 -6.66
C PRO A 287 10.83 22.90 -6.55
N THR A 288 10.13 22.10 -7.37
CA THR A 288 8.67 21.97 -7.37
C THR A 288 8.14 21.42 -6.04
N LEU A 289 8.80 20.39 -5.50
CA LEU A 289 8.46 19.82 -4.20
C LEU A 289 8.74 20.78 -3.05
N LEU A 290 9.86 21.52 -3.08
CA LEU A 290 10.15 22.57 -2.08
C LEU A 290 9.08 23.68 -2.07
N ALA A 291 8.47 23.94 -3.23
CA ALA A 291 7.43 24.94 -3.40
C ALA A 291 5.99 24.40 -3.20
N PHE A 292 5.79 23.15 -2.72
CA PHE A 292 4.48 22.49 -2.74
C PHE A 292 3.35 23.28 -2.04
N ARG A 293 3.63 23.99 -0.94
CA ARG A 293 2.62 24.83 -0.27
C ARG A 293 2.09 25.95 -1.17
N GLY A 294 2.91 26.42 -2.11
CA GLY A 294 2.51 27.38 -3.14
C GLY A 294 1.47 26.83 -4.12
N LEU A 295 1.38 25.50 -4.26
CA LEU A 295 0.39 24.83 -5.09
C LEU A 295 -1.01 24.79 -4.44
N ILE A 296 -1.08 24.91 -3.11
CA ILE A 296 -2.33 24.83 -2.32
C ILE A 296 -3.03 26.20 -2.25
N GLY A 297 -2.28 27.30 -2.35
CA GLY A 297 -2.80 28.66 -2.17
C GLY A 297 -3.66 29.18 -3.33
N SER A 298 -4.71 29.93 -3.01
CA SER A 298 -5.62 30.60 -3.96
C SER A 298 -5.10 31.96 -4.49
N TRP A 299 -3.89 32.39 -4.12
CA TRP A 299 -3.42 33.75 -4.42
C TRP A 299 -2.95 33.92 -5.87
N PRO A 300 -3.47 34.93 -6.63
CA PRO A 300 -3.21 35.10 -8.06
C PRO A 300 -1.74 35.26 -8.45
N ARG A 301 -0.91 35.81 -7.55
CA ARG A 301 0.51 36.13 -7.84
C ARG A 301 1.48 34.94 -7.76
N ARG A 302 1.03 33.75 -7.35
CA ARG A 302 1.91 32.55 -7.27
C ARG A 302 1.64 31.47 -8.33
N ARG A 303 0.69 31.68 -9.25
CA ARG A 303 0.43 30.78 -10.38
C ARG A 303 1.51 30.79 -11.48
N GLN A 304 2.61 31.52 -11.29
CA GLN A 304 3.78 31.47 -12.18
C GLN A 304 4.73 30.30 -11.89
N ALA A 305 4.51 29.52 -10.82
CA ALA A 305 5.19 28.24 -10.70
C ALA A 305 4.70 27.33 -11.82
N ALA A 306 5.62 26.78 -12.61
CA ALA A 306 5.31 25.81 -13.66
C ALA A 306 4.39 24.72 -13.09
N ALA A 307 3.34 24.38 -13.83
CA ALA A 307 2.45 23.31 -13.43
C ALA A 307 3.28 22.04 -13.25
N PRO A 308 3.22 21.37 -12.08
CA PRO A 308 3.95 20.13 -11.87
C PRO A 308 3.66 19.15 -12.99
N ASN A 309 4.72 18.55 -13.53
CA ASN A 309 4.62 17.52 -14.55
C ASN A 309 4.93 16.14 -13.97
N ARG A 310 4.91 15.11 -14.81
CA ARG A 310 5.21 13.73 -14.43
C ARG A 310 6.56 13.59 -13.69
N THR A 311 7.61 14.21 -14.21
CA THR A 311 8.96 14.19 -13.61
C THR A 311 8.96 14.79 -12.21
N ASP A 312 8.19 15.87 -11.98
CA ASP A 312 8.06 16.48 -10.66
C ASP A 312 7.37 15.55 -9.66
N ALA A 313 6.33 14.85 -10.10
CA ALA A 313 5.56 13.91 -9.27
C ALA A 313 6.37 12.64 -8.94
N GLU A 314 7.07 12.06 -9.92
CA GLU A 314 7.97 10.91 -9.71
C GLU A 314 9.10 11.28 -8.74
N ALA A 315 9.76 12.43 -8.94
CA ALA A 315 10.78 12.93 -8.03
C ALA A 315 10.25 13.16 -6.60
N ALA A 316 8.98 13.54 -6.46
CA ALA A 316 8.35 13.72 -5.15
C ALA A 316 8.08 12.38 -4.42
N LEU A 317 7.61 11.37 -5.14
CA LEU A 317 7.45 10.02 -4.60
C LEU A 317 8.80 9.43 -4.16
N ASP A 318 9.84 9.60 -4.97
CA ASP A 318 11.18 9.11 -4.65
C ASP A 318 11.80 9.81 -3.43
N ALA A 319 11.53 11.11 -3.27
CA ALA A 319 11.92 11.85 -2.08
C ALA A 319 11.26 11.28 -0.81
N VAL A 320 9.96 10.96 -0.84
CA VAL A 320 9.28 10.30 0.30
C VAL A 320 9.91 8.94 0.58
N ARG A 321 10.10 8.08 -0.43
CA ARG A 321 10.73 6.76 -0.28
C ARG A 321 12.13 6.85 0.33
N SER A 322 12.95 7.79 -0.14
CA SER A 322 14.29 8.02 0.41
C SER A 322 14.24 8.43 1.88
N CYS A 323 13.35 9.36 2.23
CA CYS A 323 13.16 9.82 3.61
C CYS A 323 12.72 8.67 4.54
N LEU A 324 11.75 7.85 4.11
CA LEU A 324 11.28 6.70 4.87
C LEU A 324 12.40 5.69 5.16
N ARG A 325 13.21 5.34 4.15
CA ARG A 325 14.35 4.43 4.31
C ARG A 325 15.35 4.94 5.33
N GLN A 326 15.67 6.23 5.29
CA GLN A 326 16.62 6.84 6.23
C GLN A 326 16.09 6.87 7.65
N LEU A 327 14.84 7.31 7.86
CA LEU A 327 14.24 7.39 9.19
C LEU A 327 14.05 6.00 9.83
N ALA A 328 13.70 4.99 9.04
CA ALA A 328 13.62 3.62 9.51
C ALA A 328 15.00 3.07 9.92
N THR A 329 16.06 3.45 9.22
CA THR A 329 17.45 3.05 9.52
C THR A 329 18.00 3.75 10.76
N ALA A 330 17.72 5.05 10.91
CA ALA A 330 18.14 5.85 12.06
C ALA A 330 17.52 5.33 13.38
N ARG A 331 16.33 4.74 13.35
CA ARG A 331 15.67 4.17 14.54
C ARG A 331 16.22 2.80 14.96
N LYS A 332 17.00 2.13 14.11
CA LYS A 332 17.68 0.86 14.44
C LYS A 332 19.04 1.06 15.12
N ARG A 333 19.58 2.28 15.12
CA ARG A 333 20.85 2.65 15.77
C ARG A 333 20.57 3.21 17.16
#